data_AF-A0A8T1AP75-F1
#
_entry.id   AF-A0A8T1AP75-F1
#
_cell.length_a   1.000
_cell.length_b   1.000
_cell.length_c   1.000
_cell.angle_alpha   90.00
_cell.angle_beta   90.00
_cell.angle_gamma   90.00
#
_symmetry.space_group_name_H-M   'P 1'
#
loop_
_entity.id
_entity.type
_entity.pdbx_description
1 polymer ?
#
loop_
_entity_poly.entity_id
_entity_poly.type
_entity_poly.pdbx_seq_one_letter_code
_entity_poly.pdbx_strand_id
1 'polypeptide(L)'
;MTLQLSEAIQLCTVCLTKCYHGHDLEMLLYLAKAYYESKDFLSCIATLSRGLHMYLSDLRLWYNTYLAQEEYAVTALGQETTVTRSYSGIAVPQLRTMADVQHTILDLKRAQRIFLFLLQQARQVALPVLARRRSVGWRSRPSVSCYVSTRNAWLVSRRKARVKEADMRRRHEGIQLKQDERLKKLHEGW
;
A
#
# COMPACT_ATOMS: atom_id res chain seq x y z
N MET A 1 -14.87 0.26 -8.78
CA MET A 1 -13.61 1.04 -8.68
C MET A 1 -12.40 0.33 -9.30
N THR A 2 -12.37 -1.01 -9.43
CA THR A 2 -11.24 -1.74 -10.04
C THR A 2 -11.10 -1.55 -11.56
N LEU A 3 -12.22 -1.39 -12.28
CA LEU A 3 -12.26 -1.21 -13.74
C LEU A 3 -11.48 0.02 -14.24
N GLN A 4 -11.48 1.15 -13.51
CA GLN A 4 -10.73 2.35 -13.91
C GLN A 4 -9.22 2.20 -13.70
N LEU A 5 -8.78 1.37 -12.76
CA LEU A 5 -7.35 1.17 -12.47
C LEU A 5 -6.68 0.32 -13.54
N SER A 6 -7.36 -0.70 -14.07
CA SER A 6 -6.84 -1.53 -15.17
C SER A 6 -6.60 -0.74 -16.45
N GLU A 7 -7.51 0.17 -16.80
CA GLU A 7 -7.37 1.05 -17.96
C GLU A 7 -6.21 2.04 -17.78
N ALA A 8 -6.09 2.64 -16.59
CA ALA A 8 -4.99 3.53 -16.27
C ALA A 8 -3.62 2.84 -16.35
N ILE A 9 -3.51 1.59 -15.88
CA ILE A 9 -2.29 0.77 -15.99
C ILE A 9 -1.94 0.54 -17.46
N GLN A 10 -2.91 0.16 -18.29
CA GLN A 10 -2.69 -0.09 -19.71
C GLN A 10 -2.22 1.19 -20.43
N LEU A 11 -2.90 2.32 -20.21
CA LEU A 11 -2.51 3.61 -20.79
C LEU A 11 -1.09 4.01 -20.38
N CYS A 12 -0.76 3.94 -19.09
CA CYS A 12 0.57 4.28 -18.61
C CYS A 12 1.65 3.35 -19.18
N THR A 13 1.35 2.06 -19.31
CA THR A 13 2.28 1.07 -19.89
C THR A 13 2.54 1.31 -21.37
N VAL A 14 1.48 1.61 -22.15
CA VAL A 14 1.58 1.93 -23.58
C VAL A 14 2.35 3.23 -23.77
N CYS A 15 2.03 4.29 -23.03
CA CYS A 15 2.77 5.55 -23.10
C CYS A 15 4.25 5.37 -22.76
N LEU A 16 4.58 4.61 -21.72
CA LEU A 16 5.99 4.33 -21.38
C LEU A 16 6.71 3.58 -22.49
N THR A 17 6.11 2.54 -23.07
CA THR A 17 6.77 1.71 -24.09
C THR A 17 6.85 2.38 -25.46
N LYS A 18 5.81 3.13 -25.87
CA LYS A 18 5.71 3.73 -27.20
C LYS A 18 6.20 5.16 -27.28
N CYS A 19 5.99 5.97 -26.24
CA CYS A 19 6.29 7.41 -26.30
C CYS A 19 7.60 7.77 -25.59
N TYR A 20 7.97 7.03 -24.53
CA TYR A 20 9.08 7.40 -23.65
C TYR A 20 10.19 6.34 -23.55
N HIS A 21 10.14 5.29 -24.37
CA HIS A 21 11.10 4.16 -24.38
C HIS A 21 11.37 3.54 -22.98
N GLY A 22 10.43 3.66 -22.06
CA GLY A 22 10.53 3.14 -20.70
C GLY A 22 11.31 4.03 -19.72
N HIS A 23 11.73 5.22 -20.12
CA HIS A 23 12.65 6.07 -19.36
C HIS A 23 12.01 7.26 -18.63
N ASP A 24 10.76 7.63 -18.93
CA ASP A 24 10.16 8.80 -18.27
C ASP A 24 9.82 8.55 -16.78
N LEU A 25 10.37 9.40 -15.91
CA LEU A 25 10.28 9.27 -14.46
C LEU A 25 8.86 9.55 -13.94
N GLU A 26 8.18 10.57 -14.49
CA GLU A 26 6.83 10.92 -14.03
C GLU A 26 5.85 9.82 -14.42
N MET A 27 5.91 9.32 -15.66
CA MET A 27 5.09 8.18 -16.08
C MET A 27 5.39 6.90 -15.31
N LEU A 28 6.65 6.64 -14.93
CA LEU A 28 7.02 5.53 -14.02
C LEU A 28 6.35 5.66 -12.65
N LEU A 29 6.34 6.86 -12.07
CA LEU A 29 5.70 7.14 -10.78
C LEU A 29 4.18 7.01 -10.86
N TYR A 30 3.55 7.47 -11.96
CA TYR A 30 2.11 7.29 -12.18
C TYR A 30 1.74 5.82 -12.35
N LEU A 31 2.52 5.06 -13.12
CA LEU A 31 2.31 3.62 -13.27
C LEU A 31 2.44 2.90 -11.92
N ALA A 32 3.50 3.19 -11.15
CA ALA A 32 3.69 2.62 -9.82
C ALA A 32 2.53 2.97 -8.86
N LYS A 33 2.00 4.19 -8.93
CA LYS A 33 0.83 4.59 -8.15
C LYS A 33 -0.42 3.78 -8.53
N ALA A 34 -0.65 3.57 -9.83
CA ALA A 34 -1.78 2.77 -10.29
C ALA A 34 -1.70 1.31 -9.78
N TYR A 35 -0.51 0.70 -9.82
CA TYR A 35 -0.27 -0.62 -9.21
C TYR A 35 -0.47 -0.64 -7.69
N TYR A 36 -0.05 0.42 -6.99
CA TYR A 36 -0.24 0.53 -5.55
C TYR A 36 -1.73 0.63 -5.16
N GLU A 37 -2.51 1.39 -5.92
CA GLU A 37 -3.96 1.53 -5.72
C GLU A 37 -4.71 0.24 -6.06
N SER A 38 -4.25 -0.51 -7.06
CA SER A 38 -4.82 -1.83 -7.42
C SER A 38 -4.42 -2.96 -6.46
N LYS A 39 -3.58 -2.68 -5.44
CA LYS A 39 -3.02 -3.65 -4.49
C LYS A 39 -2.09 -4.68 -5.11
N ASP A 40 -1.65 -4.45 -6.34
CA ASP A 40 -0.59 -5.24 -6.98
C ASP A 40 0.79 -4.67 -6.59
N PHE A 41 1.20 -4.97 -5.35
CA PHE A 41 2.42 -4.41 -4.78
C PHE A 41 3.69 -4.97 -5.44
N LEU A 42 3.67 -6.20 -5.95
CA LEU A 42 4.83 -6.80 -6.61
C LEU A 42 5.15 -6.07 -7.92
N SER A 43 4.15 -5.81 -8.76
CA SER A 43 4.32 -4.99 -9.97
C SER A 43 4.72 -3.56 -9.65
N CYS A 44 4.19 -3.00 -8.56
CA CYS A 44 4.60 -1.68 -8.05
C CYS A 44 6.11 -1.65 -7.71
N ILE A 45 6.58 -2.60 -6.89
CA ILE A 45 7.98 -2.70 -6.46
C ILE A 45 8.91 -2.94 -7.65
N ALA A 46 8.51 -3.79 -8.61
CA ALA A 46 9.28 -4.03 -9.83
C ALA A 46 9.43 -2.75 -10.67
N THR A 47 8.33 -2.02 -10.85
CA THR A 47 8.31 -0.74 -11.59
C THR A 47 9.22 0.31 -10.93
N LEU A 48 9.14 0.43 -9.60
CA LEU A 48 9.98 1.35 -8.84
C LEU A 48 11.46 0.94 -8.81
N SER A 49 11.75 -0.36 -8.74
CA SER A 49 13.11 -0.89 -8.81
C SER A 49 13.75 -0.59 -10.15
N ARG A 50 12.99 -0.71 -11.26
CA ARG A 50 13.43 -0.26 -12.59
C ARG A 50 13.76 1.24 -12.59
N GLY A 51 12.88 2.06 -12.02
CA GLY A 51 13.12 3.50 -11.90
C GLY A 51 14.37 3.84 -11.09
N LEU A 52 14.64 3.11 -10.00
CA LEU A 52 15.82 3.32 -9.16
C LEU A 52 17.12 3.09 -9.94
N HIS A 53 17.19 2.12 -10.85
CA HIS A 53 18.38 1.91 -11.68
C HIS A 53 18.68 3.08 -12.63
N MET A 54 17.67 3.86 -13.01
CA MET A 54 17.81 5.01 -13.92
C MET A 54 18.00 6.32 -13.14
N TYR A 55 17.31 6.48 -12.02
CA TYR A 55 17.21 7.73 -11.26
C TYR A 55 17.54 7.51 -9.77
N LEU A 56 18.77 7.05 -9.48
CA LEU A 56 19.20 6.72 -8.11
C LEU A 56 19.14 7.90 -7.13
N SER A 57 19.23 9.15 -7.63
CA SER A 57 19.22 10.37 -6.82
C SER A 57 17.82 10.84 -6.44
N ASP A 58 16.75 10.34 -7.07
CA ASP A 58 15.39 10.80 -6.77
C ASP A 58 14.83 10.08 -5.52
N LEU A 59 14.73 10.84 -4.43
CA LEU A 59 14.23 10.36 -3.14
C LEU A 59 12.75 9.91 -3.18
N ARG A 60 11.97 10.33 -4.18
CA ARG A 60 10.56 9.90 -4.36
C ARG A 60 10.48 8.41 -4.67
N LEU A 61 11.41 7.90 -5.49
CA LEU A 61 11.48 6.47 -5.83
C LEU A 61 11.84 5.63 -4.60
N TRP A 62 12.79 6.10 -3.79
CA TRP A 62 13.17 5.46 -2.53
C TRP A 62 12.01 5.43 -1.54
N TYR A 63 11.32 6.56 -1.37
CA TYR A 63 10.16 6.66 -0.47
C TYR A 63 8.99 5.76 -0.92
N ASN A 64 8.67 5.75 -2.21
CA ASN A 64 7.60 4.91 -2.74
C ASN A 64 7.94 3.42 -2.70
N THR A 65 9.22 3.06 -2.91
CA THR A 65 9.69 1.67 -2.77
C THR A 65 9.52 1.20 -1.33
N TYR A 66 9.95 2.03 -0.39
CA TYR A 66 9.75 1.78 1.04
C TYR A 66 8.26 1.56 1.35
N LEU A 67 7.38 2.43 0.87
CA LEU A 67 5.95 2.37 1.17
C LEU A 67 5.31 1.11 0.58
N ALA A 68 5.66 0.75 -0.65
CA ALA A 68 5.16 -0.45 -1.31
C ALA A 68 5.62 -1.74 -0.59
N GLN A 69 6.88 -1.78 -0.11
CA GLN A 69 7.41 -2.91 0.66
C GLN A 69 6.74 -3.05 2.03
N GLU A 70 6.48 -1.94 2.73
CA GLU A 70 5.74 -1.95 4.00
C GLU A 70 4.31 -2.48 3.80
N GLU A 71 3.59 -1.98 2.79
CA GLU A 71 2.24 -2.46 2.49
C GLU A 71 2.21 -3.92 2.08
N TYR A 72 3.13 -4.33 1.20
CA TYR A 72 3.24 -5.72 0.78
C TYR A 72 3.43 -6.62 1.98
N ALA A 73 4.35 -6.26 2.89
CA ALA A 73 4.58 -7.04 4.11
C ALA A 73 3.35 -7.10 5.02
N VAL A 74 2.63 -5.99 5.21
CA VAL A 74 1.38 -6.00 5.98
C VAL A 74 0.33 -6.91 5.33
N THR A 75 0.22 -6.91 4.00
CA THR A 75 -0.74 -7.78 3.29
C THR A 75 -0.32 -9.25 3.27
N ALA A 76 0.95 -9.56 3.03
CA ALA A 76 1.46 -10.92 2.99
C ALA A 76 1.51 -11.55 4.40
N LEU A 77 1.82 -10.77 5.43
CA LEU A 77 1.84 -11.26 6.81
C LEU A 77 0.46 -11.27 7.47
N GLY A 78 -0.44 -10.38 7.05
CA GLY A 78 -1.79 -10.20 7.61
C GLY A 78 -2.87 -11.04 6.94
N GLN A 79 -2.56 -11.78 5.87
CA GLN A 79 -3.40 -12.88 5.41
C GLN A 79 -3.31 -14.00 6.45
N GLU A 80 -4.33 -14.08 7.31
CA GLU A 80 -4.58 -15.27 8.12
C GLU A 80 -4.65 -16.48 7.18
N THR A 81 -4.12 -17.62 7.61
CA THR A 81 -3.93 -18.88 6.86
C THR A 81 -5.21 -19.50 6.28
N THR A 82 -6.33 -18.80 6.29
CA THR A 82 -7.64 -19.25 5.82
C THR A 82 -8.37 -18.13 5.06
N VAL A 83 -8.13 -18.04 3.75
CA VAL A 83 -9.08 -17.35 2.86
C VAL A 83 -10.12 -18.36 2.44
N THR A 84 -11.15 -18.57 3.27
CA THR A 84 -12.39 -19.24 2.85
C THR A 84 -13.25 -18.21 2.14
N ARG A 85 -13.02 -18.02 0.82
CA ARG A 85 -13.96 -17.29 -0.03
C ARG A 85 -14.82 -18.32 -0.77
N SER A 86 -15.86 -18.79 -0.09
CA SER A 86 -16.93 -19.58 -0.69
C SER A 86 -17.68 -18.74 -1.71
N TYR A 87 -17.52 -19.04 -3.00
CA TYR A 87 -18.56 -19.06 -4.04
C TYR A 87 -17.87 -19.59 -5.31
N SER A 88 -18.31 -20.76 -5.79
CA SER A 88 -17.74 -21.59 -6.87
C SER A 88 -16.53 -22.45 -6.48
N GLY A 89 -16.66 -23.75 -6.74
CA GLY A 89 -15.79 -24.81 -6.23
C GLY A 89 -14.36 -24.76 -6.76
N ILE A 90 -13.45 -25.30 -5.95
CA ILE A 90 -11.99 -25.34 -6.10
C ILE A 90 -11.30 -24.01 -5.73
N ALA A 91 -11.43 -23.63 -4.45
CA ALA A 91 -10.46 -22.75 -3.82
C ALA A 91 -9.24 -23.59 -3.44
N VAL A 92 -8.17 -23.54 -4.23
CA VAL A 92 -6.85 -23.96 -3.74
C VAL A 92 -6.48 -22.94 -2.65
N PRO A 93 -6.32 -23.34 -1.39
CA PRO A 93 -5.80 -22.43 -0.38
C PRO A 93 -4.41 -22.04 -0.86
N GLN A 94 -4.19 -20.76 -1.15
CA GLN A 94 -2.85 -20.26 -1.41
C GLN A 94 -2.15 -20.24 -0.05
N LEU A 95 -1.71 -21.42 0.37
CA LEU A 95 -1.07 -21.64 1.65
C LEU A 95 0.22 -20.83 1.62
N ARG A 96 0.26 -19.80 2.44
CA ARG A 96 1.46 -18.99 2.63
C ARG A 96 2.64 -19.90 2.93
N THR A 97 3.62 -19.94 2.03
CA THR A 97 4.77 -20.82 2.18
C THR A 97 5.78 -20.18 3.13
N MET A 98 6.63 -21.00 3.75
CA MET A 98 7.76 -20.49 4.53
C MET A 98 8.67 -19.58 3.69
N ALA A 99 8.80 -19.88 2.39
CA ALA A 99 9.55 -19.05 1.44
C ALA A 99 8.95 -17.65 1.31
N ASP A 100 7.62 -17.51 1.22
CA ASP A 100 6.94 -16.21 1.17
C ASP A 100 7.17 -15.40 2.45
N VAL A 101 7.14 -16.09 3.60
CA VAL A 101 7.43 -15.47 4.90
C VAL A 101 8.86 -14.94 4.94
N GLN A 102 9.82 -15.75 4.54
CA GLN A 102 11.24 -15.38 4.50
C GLN A 102 11.48 -14.21 3.54
N HIS A 103 10.90 -14.25 2.35
CA HIS A 103 10.96 -13.15 1.37
C HIS A 103 10.40 -11.86 1.96
N THR A 104 9.24 -11.94 2.60
CA THR A 104 8.57 -10.78 3.21
C THR A 104 9.40 -10.17 4.34
N ILE A 105 10.06 -11.00 5.17
CA ILE A 105 10.96 -10.52 6.23
C ILE A 105 12.17 -9.79 5.63
N LEU A 106 12.75 -10.33 4.55
CA LEU A 106 13.88 -9.69 3.86
C LEU A 106 13.47 -8.34 3.27
N ASP A 107 12.29 -8.26 2.66
CA ASP A 107 11.74 -7.01 2.14
C ASP A 107 11.48 -5.99 3.26
N LEU A 108 10.98 -6.43 4.42
CA LEU A 108 10.78 -5.55 5.58
C LEU A 108 12.11 -5.00 6.11
N LYS A 109 13.14 -5.85 6.21
CA LYS A 109 14.50 -5.42 6.60
C LYS A 109 15.08 -4.43 5.58
N ARG A 110 14.82 -4.62 4.29
CA ARG A 110 15.21 -3.67 3.24
C ARG A 110 14.46 -2.35 3.39
N ALA A 111 13.15 -2.37 3.62
CA ALA A 111 12.35 -1.18 3.86
C ALA A 111 12.87 -0.38 5.07
N GLN A 112 13.19 -1.03 6.19
CA GLN A 112 13.77 -0.37 7.36
C GLN A 112 15.07 0.38 7.03
N ARG A 113 15.97 -0.23 6.25
CA ARG A 113 17.20 0.43 5.78
C ARG A 113 16.91 1.64 4.89
N ILE A 114 15.96 1.52 3.96
CA ILE A 114 15.55 2.64 3.10
C ILE A 114 14.97 3.78 3.94
N PHE A 115 14.15 3.48 4.95
CA PHE A 115 13.58 4.49 5.84
C PHE A 115 14.65 5.24 6.62
N LEU A 116 15.63 4.54 7.18
CA LEU A 116 16.76 5.16 7.89
C LEU A 116 17.59 6.05 6.95
N PHE A 117 17.86 5.59 5.72
CA PHE A 117 18.51 6.39 4.70
C PHE A 117 17.72 7.67 4.39
N LEU A 118 16.41 7.57 4.17
CA LEU A 118 15.55 8.72 3.91
C LEU A 118 15.50 9.71 5.08
N LEU A 119 15.53 9.22 6.32
CA LEU A 119 15.62 10.07 7.51
C LEU A 119 16.94 10.83 7.57
N GLN A 120 18.05 10.18 7.24
CA GLN A 120 19.37 10.83 7.18
C GLN A 120 19.39 11.92 6.11
N GLN A 121 18.88 11.63 4.91
CA GLN A 121 18.74 12.60 3.83
C GLN A 121 17.85 13.79 4.23
N ALA A 122 16.71 13.52 4.89
CA ALA A 122 15.82 14.58 5.38
C ALA A 122 16.50 15.48 6.42
N ARG A 123 17.34 14.92 7.30
CA ARG A 123 18.13 15.70 8.28
C ARG A 123 19.14 16.61 7.59
N GLN A 124 19.83 16.11 6.57
CA GLN A 124 20.79 16.91 5.78
C GLN A 124 20.12 18.06 5.03
N VAL A 125 18.89 17.87 4.54
CA VAL A 125 18.11 18.91 3.84
C VAL A 125 17.38 19.86 4.81
N ALA A 126 17.14 19.46 6.07
CA ALA A 126 16.45 20.30 7.05
C ALA A 126 17.37 21.32 7.75
N LEU A 127 18.66 21.01 7.88
CA LEU A 127 19.65 21.88 8.53
C LEU A 127 19.87 23.25 7.84
N PRO A 128 19.63 23.45 6.53
CA PRO A 128 19.66 24.77 5.89
C PRO A 128 18.29 25.50 5.78
N VAL A 129 17.15 24.89 6.14
CA VAL A 129 15.80 25.34 5.68
C VAL A 129 14.88 25.80 6.82
N LEU A 130 15.42 26.26 7.95
CA LEU A 130 14.62 27.06 8.91
C LEU A 130 14.25 28.46 8.38
N ALA A 131 14.54 28.78 7.11
CA ALA A 131 14.06 29.94 6.40
C ALA A 131 13.05 29.53 5.29
N ARG A 132 11.83 30.07 5.38
CA ARG A 132 10.69 29.96 4.43
C ARG A 132 9.78 28.73 4.53
N ARG A 133 8.78 28.88 5.39
CA ARG A 133 7.42 28.34 5.18
C ARG A 133 6.71 29.09 4.04
N ARG A 134 6.04 28.37 3.12
CA ARG A 134 4.59 28.43 2.85
C ARG A 134 4.19 27.49 1.70
N SER A 135 3.09 26.79 1.94
CA SER A 135 2.05 26.18 1.07
C SER A 135 2.23 26.25 -0.46
N VAL A 136 2.10 25.14 -1.18
CA VAL A 136 0.93 24.73 -2.01
C VAL A 136 1.25 23.56 -2.95
N GLY A 137 0.30 22.62 -3.08
CA GLY A 137 0.05 21.87 -4.31
C GLY A 137 0.89 20.60 -4.55
N TRP A 138 0.19 19.48 -4.79
CA TRP A 138 0.73 18.18 -5.23
C TRP A 138 1.48 18.19 -6.59
N ARG A 139 1.79 19.38 -7.13
CA ARG A 139 2.49 19.59 -8.40
C ARG A 139 3.92 20.11 -8.23
N SER A 140 4.37 20.42 -7.02
CA SER A 140 5.73 20.88 -6.76
C SER A 140 6.47 19.85 -5.92
N ARG A 141 7.66 19.44 -6.40
CA ARG A 141 8.59 18.47 -5.78
C ARG A 141 8.47 18.48 -4.25
N PRO A 142 7.80 17.50 -3.63
CA PRO A 142 7.62 17.54 -2.18
C PRO A 142 8.98 17.26 -1.55
N SER A 143 9.37 18.09 -0.59
CA SER A 143 10.54 17.78 0.24
C SER A 143 10.26 16.47 1.01
N VAL A 144 11.30 15.72 1.34
CA VAL A 144 11.18 14.47 2.12
C VAL A 144 10.44 14.69 3.44
N SER A 145 10.56 15.89 4.03
CA SER A 145 9.79 16.32 5.21
C SER A 145 8.27 16.34 4.97
N CYS A 146 7.84 16.77 3.78
CA CYS A 146 6.45 16.74 3.36
C CYS A 146 5.95 15.31 3.19
N TYR A 147 6.77 14.41 2.64
CA TYR A 147 6.44 12.98 2.54
C TYR A 147 6.25 12.31 3.90
N VAL A 148 7.17 12.53 4.86
CA VAL A 148 7.07 11.97 6.22
C VAL A 148 5.85 12.52 6.98
N SER A 149 5.58 13.82 6.86
CA SER A 149 4.41 14.45 7.51
C SER A 149 3.08 13.94 6.94
N THR A 150 3.01 13.81 5.61
CA THR A 150 1.83 13.25 4.93
C THR A 150 1.64 11.78 5.27
N ARG A 151 2.74 11.01 5.43
CA ARG A 151 2.69 9.61 5.87
C ARG A 151 2.14 9.45 7.29
N ASN A 152 2.60 10.26 8.23
CA ASN A 152 2.09 10.21 9.61
C ASN A 152 0.60 10.53 9.66
N ALA A 153 0.14 11.54 8.90
CA ALA A 153 -1.27 11.85 8.76
C ALA A 153 -2.07 10.70 8.11
N TRP A 154 -1.53 10.07 7.06
CA TRP A 154 -2.16 8.93 6.40
C TRP A 154 -2.25 7.69 7.31
N LEU A 155 -1.18 7.39 8.07
CA LEU A 155 -1.15 6.30 9.05
C LEU A 155 -2.19 6.52 10.16
N VAL A 156 -2.36 7.75 10.64
CA VAL A 156 -3.40 8.10 11.62
C VAL A 156 -4.80 7.93 11.02
N SER A 157 -5.06 8.43 9.82
CA SER A 157 -6.35 8.25 9.13
C SER A 157 -6.66 6.78 8.86
N ARG A 158 -5.65 5.98 8.54
CA ARG A 158 -5.80 4.54 8.30
C ARG A 158 -6.08 3.76 9.58
N ARG A 159 -5.44 4.11 10.70
CA ARG A 159 -5.78 3.55 12.02
C ARG A 159 -7.24 3.83 12.37
N LYS A 160 -7.71 5.06 12.14
CA LYS A 160 -9.13 5.44 12.36
C LYS A 160 -10.08 4.63 11.46
N ALA A 161 -9.73 4.39 10.20
CA ALA A 161 -10.53 3.58 9.29
C ALA A 161 -10.65 2.11 9.74
N ARG A 162 -9.54 1.48 10.19
CA ARG A 162 -9.57 0.10 10.71
C ARG A 162 -10.37 -0.03 12.00
N VAL A 163 -10.28 0.96 12.90
CA VAL A 163 -11.10 1.00 14.12
C VAL A 163 -12.58 1.10 13.77
N LYS A 164 -12.93 1.97 12.81
CA LYS A 164 -14.33 2.14 12.36
C LYS A 164 -14.87 0.87 11.69
N GLU A 165 -14.05 0.17 10.91
CA GLU A 165 -14.43 -1.11 10.30
C GLU A 165 -14.61 -2.21 11.35
N ALA A 166 -13.72 -2.30 12.35
CA ALA A 166 -13.84 -3.23 13.46
C ALA A 166 -15.10 -2.97 14.30
N ASP A 167 -15.44 -1.71 14.56
CA ASP A 167 -16.68 -1.33 15.25
C ASP A 167 -17.93 -1.71 14.45
N MET A 168 -17.90 -1.56 13.11
CA MET A 168 -19.00 -1.99 12.24
C MET A 168 -19.19 -3.51 12.26
N ARG A 169 -18.10 -4.29 12.27
CA ARG A 169 -18.15 -5.76 12.39
C ARG A 169 -18.77 -6.21 13.70
N ARG A 170 -18.36 -5.63 14.84
CA ARG A 170 -18.95 -5.94 16.16
C ARG A 170 -20.45 -5.67 16.22
N ARG A 171 -20.91 -4.60 15.56
CA ARG A 171 -22.35 -4.30 15.46
C ARG A 171 -23.08 -5.34 14.62
N HIS A 172 -22.51 -5.78 13.50
CA HIS A 172 -23.08 -6.84 12.66
C HIS A 172 -23.18 -8.17 13.41
N GLU A 173 -22.12 -8.58 14.09
CA GLU A 173 -22.09 -9.79 14.92
C GLU A 173 -23.12 -9.72 16.04
N GLY A 174 -23.26 -8.57 16.71
CA GLY A 174 -24.29 -8.36 17.74
C GLY A 174 -25.73 -8.40 17.21
N ILE A 175 -25.95 -8.03 15.95
CA ILE A 175 -27.27 -8.14 15.29
C ILE A 175 -27.55 -9.60 14.95
N GLN A 176 -26.58 -10.33 14.41
CA GLN A 176 -26.71 -11.76 14.10
C GLN A 176 -27.01 -12.59 15.34
N LEU A 177 -26.25 -12.39 16.42
CA LEU A 177 -26.49 -13.08 17.70
C LEU A 177 -27.92 -12.86 18.23
N LYS A 178 -28.45 -11.64 18.11
CA LYS A 178 -29.84 -11.34 18.51
C LYS A 178 -30.88 -12.01 17.59
N GLN A 179 -30.58 -12.14 16.31
CA GLN A 179 -31.46 -12.86 15.37
C GLN A 179 -31.44 -14.36 15.66
N ASP A 180 -30.27 -14.94 15.93
CA ASP A 180 -30.10 -16.35 16.27
C ASP A 180 -30.75 -16.70 17.62
N GLU A 181 -30.64 -15.82 18.62
CA GLU A 181 -31.29 -16.00 19.92
C GLU A 181 -32.83 -15.91 19.80
N ARG A 182 -33.34 -15.01 18.93
CA ARG A 182 -34.77 -14.97 18.59
C ARG A 182 -35.23 -16.24 17.87
N LEU A 183 -34.42 -16.78 16.97
CA LEU A 183 -34.71 -18.04 16.29
C LEU A 183 -34.75 -19.23 17.27
N LYS A 184 -33.81 -19.30 18.22
CA LYS A 184 -33.79 -20.33 19.27
C LYS A 184 -35.02 -20.28 20.15
N LYS A 185 -35.44 -19.08 20.61
CA LYS A 185 -36.65 -18.93 21.43
C LYS A 185 -37.94 -19.32 20.70
N LEU A 186 -37.97 -19.21 19.37
CA LEU A 186 -39.08 -19.72 18.57
C LEU A 186 -39.10 -21.25 18.47
N HIS A 187 -37.93 -21.90 18.51
CA HIS A 187 -37.82 -23.36 18.46
C HIS A 187 -38.05 -24.04 19.81
N GLU A 188 -37.80 -23.37 20.94
CA GLU A 188 -38.01 -23.90 22.29
C GLU A 188 -39.43 -23.67 22.84
N GLY A 189 -40.27 -22.92 22.11
CA GLY A 189 -41.63 -22.53 22.51
C GLY A 189 -42.78 -23.35 21.90
N TRP A 190 -42.49 -24.50 21.28
CA TRP A 190 -43.47 -25.48 20.79
C TRP A 190 -43.29 -26.82 21.49
#